data_AF-A0A7J9XC09-F1
#
_entry.id   AF-A0A7J9XC09-F1
#
_cell.length_a   1.000
_cell.length_b   1.000
_cell.length_c   1.000
_cell.angle_alpha   90.00
_cell.angle_beta   90.00
_cell.angle_gamma   90.00
#
_symmetry.space_group_name_H-M   'P 1'
#
loop_
_entity.id
_entity.type
_entity.pdbx_description
1 polymer ?
#
loop_
_entity_poly.entity_id
_entity_poly.type
_entity_poly.pdbx_seq_one_letter_code
_entity_poly.pdbx_strand_id
1 'polypeptide(L)'
;MATAEEQLEAAVGELPKAFGPDRPSSVGGRAHCYTSDELAILAGPRNEIPVDLISQVAREVPDHWDDFAGLYRRLTPRILPPLVTGDLPVDEALVGERLHEAVLAQWPAAERAAVDRNCQAWWRATLEQHPRQPTAMQALEFLVAYSGDVQPWLDGWTAAARPAASKHLADLCDHAVNYIDGNNRICLGFNQLRDVTAPGASDTLELLVGTLTDGNSTTKGRQAPGLRLRPDR
;
A
#
# COMPACT_ATOMS: atom_id res chain seq x y z
N MET A 1 -15.85 -19.83 10.34
CA MET A 1 -14.98 -18.65 10.51
C MET A 1 -14.98 -17.92 9.17
N ALA A 2 -15.08 -16.58 9.17
CA ALA A 2 -15.05 -15.80 7.93
C ALA A 2 -13.69 -15.93 7.24
N THR A 3 -13.70 -16.05 5.92
CA THR A 3 -12.51 -16.05 5.04
C THR A 3 -11.78 -14.70 5.09
N ALA A 4 -10.53 -14.64 4.63
CA ALA A 4 -9.82 -13.36 4.57
C ALA A 4 -10.48 -12.34 3.63
N GLU A 5 -11.16 -12.80 2.57
CA GLU A 5 -11.89 -11.90 1.67
C GLU A 5 -13.11 -11.28 2.34
N GLU A 6 -13.91 -12.09 3.05
CA GLU A 6 -15.05 -11.58 3.84
C GLU A 6 -14.59 -10.61 4.94
N GLN A 7 -13.39 -10.85 5.51
CA GLN A 7 -12.80 -9.93 6.48
C GLN A 7 -12.35 -8.61 5.84
N LEU A 8 -11.80 -8.66 4.62
CA LEU A 8 -11.44 -7.45 3.86
C LEU A 8 -12.70 -6.65 3.49
N GLU A 9 -13.73 -7.30 2.94
CA GLU A 9 -15.00 -6.65 2.61
C GLU A 9 -15.62 -5.97 3.85
N ALA A 10 -15.63 -6.67 4.98
CA ALA A 10 -16.10 -6.09 6.24
C ALA A 10 -15.25 -4.89 6.68
N ALA A 11 -13.92 -4.98 6.59
CA ALA A 11 -13.03 -3.87 6.96
C ALA A 11 -13.27 -2.64 6.07
N VAL A 12 -13.42 -2.83 4.76
CA VAL A 12 -13.75 -1.77 3.80
C VAL A 12 -15.10 -1.13 4.13
N GLY A 13 -16.12 -1.95 4.44
CA GLY A 13 -17.45 -1.50 4.82
C GLY A 13 -17.51 -0.69 6.14
N GLU A 14 -16.53 -0.84 7.02
CA GLU A 14 -16.44 -0.10 8.28
C GLU A 14 -15.77 1.28 8.13
N LEU A 15 -15.04 1.55 7.04
CA LEU A 15 -14.37 2.84 6.83
C LEU A 15 -15.34 4.03 6.91
N PRO A 16 -16.47 4.07 6.16
CA PRO A 16 -17.37 5.21 6.23
C PRO A 16 -17.95 5.45 7.63
N LYS A 17 -18.14 4.37 8.41
CA LYS A 17 -18.67 4.45 9.78
C LYS A 17 -17.65 5.09 10.73
N ALA A 18 -16.38 4.72 10.62
CA ALA A 18 -15.31 5.25 11.46
C ALA A 18 -15.05 6.75 11.23
N PHE A 19 -15.18 7.21 9.98
CA PHE A 19 -14.97 8.62 9.60
C PHE A 19 -16.23 9.48 9.76
N GLY A 20 -17.37 8.86 10.09
CA GLY A 20 -18.61 9.54 10.39
C GLY A 20 -19.23 10.30 9.20
N PRO A 21 -20.26 11.11 9.45
CA PRO A 21 -20.96 11.83 8.40
C PRO A 21 -20.07 12.86 7.72
N ASP A 22 -20.41 13.18 6.47
CA ASP A 22 -19.76 14.25 5.74
C ASP A 22 -19.92 15.57 6.48
N ARG A 23 -18.80 16.29 6.59
CA ARG A 23 -18.78 17.67 7.06
C ARG A 23 -18.36 18.53 5.87
N PRO A 24 -19.08 19.63 5.61
CA PRO A 24 -18.61 20.63 4.67
C PRO A 24 -17.19 21.05 5.06
N SER A 25 -16.29 21.02 4.08
CA SER A 25 -14.91 21.47 4.24
C SER A 25 -14.62 22.51 3.18
N SER A 26 -13.99 23.63 3.55
CA SER A 26 -13.38 24.49 2.54
C SER A 26 -12.21 23.73 1.92
N VAL A 27 -12.30 23.44 0.62
CA VAL A 27 -11.18 22.88 -0.13
C VAL A 27 -10.59 23.99 -0.97
N GLY A 28 -9.37 24.38 -0.61
CA GLY A 28 -8.55 25.30 -1.38
C GLY A 28 -7.36 24.56 -1.96
N GLY A 29 -6.89 25.04 -3.10
CA GLY A 29 -5.74 24.50 -3.80
C GLY A 29 -5.27 25.44 -4.90
N ARG A 30 -4.19 25.06 -5.58
CA ARG A 30 -3.61 25.92 -6.62
C ARG A 30 -4.58 26.07 -7.80
N ALA A 31 -5.07 27.30 -8.01
CA ALA A 31 -6.09 27.63 -9.01
C ALA A 31 -5.71 27.39 -10.48
N HIS A 32 -4.44 27.06 -10.78
CA HIS A 32 -4.02 26.65 -12.13
C HIS A 32 -4.12 25.13 -12.36
N CYS A 33 -4.25 24.35 -11.28
CA CYS A 33 -4.39 22.89 -11.34
C CYS A 33 -5.85 22.45 -11.24
N TYR A 34 -6.68 23.22 -10.53
CA TYR A 34 -8.09 22.91 -10.27
C TYR A 34 -8.99 24.10 -10.56
N THR A 35 -10.09 23.82 -11.23
CA THR A 35 -11.18 24.78 -11.43
C THR A 35 -11.96 25.01 -10.13
N SER A 36 -12.64 26.16 -10.04
CA SER A 36 -13.54 26.43 -8.91
C SER A 36 -14.64 25.39 -8.75
N ASP A 37 -15.10 24.80 -9.86
CA ASP A 37 -16.13 23.76 -9.85
C ASP A 37 -15.58 22.44 -9.29
N GLU A 38 -14.36 22.04 -9.65
CA GLU A 38 -13.70 20.85 -9.08
C GLU A 38 -13.45 21.01 -7.57
N LEU A 39 -13.00 22.19 -7.14
CA LEU A 39 -12.83 22.49 -5.71
C LEU A 39 -14.17 22.46 -4.96
N ALA A 40 -15.25 22.95 -5.59
CA ALA A 40 -16.60 22.88 -5.02
C ALA A 40 -17.11 21.44 -4.91
N ILE A 41 -16.83 20.59 -5.91
CA ILE A 41 -17.13 19.15 -5.85
C ILE A 41 -16.36 18.48 -4.70
N LEU A 42 -15.06 18.75 -4.57
CA LEU A 42 -14.24 18.22 -3.48
C LEU A 42 -14.74 18.64 -2.09
N ALA A 43 -15.28 19.85 -1.97
CA ALA A 43 -15.91 20.38 -0.76
C ALA A 43 -17.29 19.77 -0.46
N GLY A 44 -18.00 19.29 -1.49
CA GLY A 44 -19.32 18.67 -1.43
C GLY A 44 -19.32 17.22 -0.88
N PRO A 45 -20.47 16.53 -0.82
CA PRO A 45 -20.58 15.19 -0.24
C PRO A 45 -19.58 14.18 -0.80
N ARG A 46 -18.90 13.41 0.06
CA ARG A 46 -17.80 12.49 -0.33
C ARG A 46 -18.24 11.41 -1.31
N ASN A 47 -19.49 10.98 -1.22
CA ASN A 47 -20.09 9.98 -2.09
C ASN A 47 -20.43 10.51 -3.49
N GLU A 48 -20.47 11.84 -3.67
CA GLU A 48 -20.73 12.49 -4.96
C GLU A 48 -19.45 12.83 -5.71
N ILE A 49 -18.27 12.72 -5.06
CA ILE A 49 -16.98 13.01 -5.68
C ILE A 49 -16.63 11.92 -6.70
N PRO A 50 -16.40 12.27 -7.98
CA PRO A 50 -16.00 11.32 -9.02
C PRO A 50 -14.66 10.65 -8.72
N VAL A 51 -14.50 9.39 -9.12
CA VAL A 51 -13.26 8.62 -8.89
C VAL A 51 -12.05 9.27 -9.56
N ASP A 52 -12.22 9.93 -10.70
CA ASP A 52 -11.14 10.64 -11.38
C ASP A 52 -10.59 11.77 -10.51
N LEU A 53 -11.47 12.51 -9.83
CA LEU A 53 -11.08 13.60 -8.94
C LEU A 53 -10.48 13.07 -7.63
N ILE A 54 -10.98 11.95 -7.11
CA ILE A 54 -10.33 11.21 -6.00
C ILE A 54 -8.90 10.80 -6.40
N SER A 55 -8.72 10.28 -7.62
CA SER A 55 -7.43 9.82 -8.13
C SER A 55 -6.44 10.97 -8.32
N GLN A 56 -6.94 12.14 -8.72
CA GLN A 56 -6.12 13.36 -8.77
C GLN A 56 -5.63 13.75 -7.37
N VAL A 57 -6.52 13.85 -6.38
CA VAL A 57 -6.11 14.15 -5.00
C VAL A 57 -5.14 13.11 -4.44
N ALA A 58 -5.38 11.83 -4.73
CA ALA A 58 -4.52 10.74 -4.29
C ALA A 58 -3.11 10.79 -4.89
N ARG A 59 -2.95 11.37 -6.10
CA ARG A 59 -1.68 11.49 -6.81
C ARG A 59 -0.91 12.76 -6.43
N GLU A 60 -1.61 13.87 -6.23
CA GLU A 60 -0.97 15.17 -6.08
C GLU A 60 -0.10 15.31 -4.83
N VAL A 61 0.92 16.17 -4.92
CA VAL A 61 1.79 16.51 -3.78
C VAL A 61 1.04 17.37 -2.75
N PRO A 62 1.41 17.31 -1.46
CA PRO A 62 0.75 18.07 -0.39
C PRO A 62 0.61 19.57 -0.67
N ASP A 63 1.65 20.20 -1.21
CA ASP A 63 1.72 21.65 -1.48
C ASP A 63 0.77 22.17 -2.58
N HIS A 64 -0.05 21.28 -3.16
CA HIS A 64 -1.15 21.66 -4.04
C HIS A 64 -2.44 22.03 -3.30
N TRP A 65 -2.51 21.74 -2.00
CA TRP A 65 -3.72 21.90 -1.19
C TRP A 65 -3.46 22.81 0.01
N ASP A 66 -4.44 23.66 0.33
CA ASP A 66 -4.35 24.55 1.49
C ASP A 66 -4.38 23.77 2.83
N ASP A 67 -5.15 22.66 2.86
CA ASP A 67 -5.21 21.72 3.98
C ASP A 67 -5.15 20.28 3.46
N PHE A 68 -3.96 19.86 3.02
CA PHE A 68 -3.73 18.49 2.54
C PHE A 68 -4.12 17.45 3.58
N ALA A 69 -3.69 17.61 4.84
CA ALA A 69 -3.93 16.62 5.89
C ALA A 69 -5.43 16.42 6.15
N GLY A 70 -6.21 17.50 6.25
CA GLY A 70 -7.65 17.46 6.41
C GLY A 70 -8.37 16.88 5.19
N LEU A 71 -7.97 17.29 3.98
CA LEU A 71 -8.55 16.78 2.74
C LEU A 71 -8.29 15.29 2.56
N TYR A 72 -7.05 14.84 2.75
CA TYR A 72 -6.67 13.45 2.54
C TYR A 72 -7.31 12.52 3.58
N ARG A 73 -7.34 12.96 4.84
CA ARG A 73 -8.12 12.29 5.90
C ARG A 73 -9.57 12.13 5.50
N ARG A 74 -10.20 13.22 5.06
CA ARG A 74 -11.61 13.22 4.64
C ARG A 74 -11.84 12.23 3.50
N LEU A 75 -10.96 12.16 2.51
CA LEU A 75 -11.15 11.32 1.33
C LEU A 75 -10.68 9.87 1.49
N THR A 76 -10.00 9.52 2.58
CA THR A 76 -9.50 8.16 2.84
C THR A 76 -10.57 7.06 2.67
N PRO A 77 -11.83 7.23 3.16
CA PRO A 77 -12.91 6.25 2.92
C PRO A 77 -13.32 6.07 1.45
N ARG A 78 -12.91 6.99 0.55
CA ARG A 78 -13.13 6.93 -0.90
C ARG A 78 -11.89 6.48 -1.66
N ILE A 79 -10.70 6.65 -1.08
CA ILE A 79 -9.41 6.25 -1.66
C ILE A 79 -9.13 4.76 -1.42
N LEU A 80 -9.28 4.27 -0.20
CA LEU A 80 -8.88 2.90 0.15
C LEU A 80 -9.69 1.80 -0.55
N PRO A 81 -11.03 1.90 -0.71
CA PRO A 81 -11.78 0.83 -1.36
C PRO A 81 -11.33 0.52 -2.80
N PRO A 82 -11.20 1.50 -3.73
CA PRO A 82 -10.69 1.20 -5.06
C PRO A 82 -9.18 0.87 -5.07
N LEU A 83 -8.41 1.32 -4.08
CA LEU A 83 -7.01 0.91 -3.94
C LEU A 83 -6.89 -0.61 -3.70
N VAL A 84 -7.64 -1.15 -2.73
CA VAL A 84 -7.52 -2.57 -2.37
C VAL A 84 -8.05 -3.53 -3.44
N THR A 85 -8.88 -3.04 -4.36
CA THR A 85 -9.38 -3.80 -5.51
C THR A 85 -8.55 -3.60 -6.78
N GLY A 86 -7.62 -2.64 -6.79
CA GLY A 86 -6.81 -2.29 -7.96
C GLY A 86 -7.54 -1.44 -9.00
N ASP A 87 -8.67 -0.84 -8.63
CA ASP A 87 -9.47 0.03 -9.48
C ASP A 87 -9.05 1.52 -9.38
N LEU A 88 -8.22 1.88 -8.40
CA LEU A 88 -7.67 3.23 -8.28
C LEU A 88 -6.49 3.39 -9.25
N PRO A 89 -6.56 4.29 -10.25
CA PRO A 89 -5.50 4.49 -11.24
C PRO A 89 -4.32 5.30 -10.67
N VAL A 90 -3.85 4.98 -9.47
CA VAL A 90 -2.74 5.63 -8.77
C VAL A 90 -1.86 4.55 -8.17
N ASP A 91 -0.55 4.76 -8.23
CA ASP A 91 0.45 3.88 -7.66
C ASP A 91 0.20 3.65 -6.16
N GLU A 92 0.22 2.38 -5.73
CA GLU A 92 -0.11 2.00 -4.36
C GLU A 92 0.89 2.58 -3.35
N ALA A 93 2.19 2.60 -3.69
CA ALA A 93 3.23 3.15 -2.81
C ALA A 93 3.03 4.66 -2.60
N LEU A 94 2.66 5.38 -3.66
CA LEU A 94 2.35 6.81 -3.59
C LEU A 94 1.17 7.09 -2.65
N VAL A 95 0.09 6.31 -2.72
CA VAL A 95 -1.05 6.47 -1.81
C VAL A 95 -0.65 6.21 -0.35
N GLY A 96 0.19 5.21 -0.11
CA GLY A 96 0.74 4.93 1.22
C GLY A 96 1.57 6.11 1.75
N GLU A 97 2.41 6.72 0.92
CA GLU A 97 3.18 7.90 1.29
C GLU A 97 2.29 9.10 1.61
N ARG A 98 1.24 9.33 0.82
CA ARG A 98 0.29 10.42 1.07
C ARG A 98 -0.49 10.25 2.37
N LEU A 99 -0.85 9.02 2.75
CA LEU A 99 -1.41 8.74 4.07
C LEU A 99 -0.41 9.05 5.20
N HIS A 100 0.86 8.71 4.99
CA HIS A 100 1.93 9.01 5.95
C HIS A 100 2.11 10.53 6.12
N GLU A 101 2.16 11.28 5.02
CA GLU A 101 2.29 12.74 5.00
C GLU A 101 1.06 13.48 5.53
N ALA A 102 -0.15 12.93 5.37
CA ALA A 102 -1.38 13.47 5.94
C ALA A 102 -1.43 13.37 7.49
N VAL A 103 -0.30 12.99 8.08
CA VAL A 103 -0.03 12.86 9.50
C VAL A 103 -1.08 12.00 10.18
N LEU A 104 -1.28 10.80 9.64
CA LEU A 104 -2.23 9.81 10.15
C LEU A 104 -2.20 9.69 11.67
N ALA A 105 -0.99 9.71 12.27
CA ALA A 105 -0.81 9.65 13.72
C ALA A 105 -1.62 10.70 14.51
N GLN A 106 -1.97 11.83 13.91
CA GLN A 106 -2.76 12.90 14.53
C GLN A 106 -4.28 12.73 14.35
N TRP A 107 -4.75 11.76 13.57
CA TRP A 107 -6.19 11.55 13.33
C TRP A 107 -6.89 11.02 14.59
N PRO A 108 -8.24 11.03 14.65
CA PRO A 108 -8.95 10.31 15.71
C PRO A 108 -8.59 8.83 15.75
N ALA A 109 -8.49 8.28 16.96
CA ALA A 109 -8.08 6.88 17.15
C ALA A 109 -8.98 5.87 16.43
N ALA A 110 -10.28 6.14 16.35
CA ALA A 110 -11.23 5.29 15.64
C ALA A 110 -10.96 5.23 14.12
N GLU A 111 -10.57 6.36 13.52
CA GLU A 111 -10.26 6.46 12.09
C GLU A 111 -8.96 5.74 11.78
N ARG A 112 -7.88 6.00 12.54
CA ARG A 112 -6.61 5.27 12.41
C ARG A 112 -6.81 3.76 12.52
N ALA A 113 -7.51 3.32 13.56
CA ALA A 113 -7.76 1.90 13.77
C ALA A 113 -8.58 1.27 12.64
N ALA A 114 -9.45 2.04 11.96
CA ALA A 114 -10.17 1.54 10.79
C ALA A 114 -9.24 1.37 9.58
N VAL A 115 -8.31 2.30 9.36
CA VAL A 115 -7.27 2.17 8.32
C VAL A 115 -6.36 0.98 8.61
N ASP A 116 -5.85 0.85 9.84
CA ASP A 116 -4.99 -0.28 10.24
C ASP A 116 -5.68 -1.64 10.05
N ARG A 117 -6.97 -1.74 10.39
CA ARG A 117 -7.76 -2.96 10.15
C ARG A 117 -7.91 -3.27 8.67
N ASN A 118 -8.07 -2.26 7.82
CA ASN A 118 -8.11 -2.44 6.36
C ASN A 118 -6.77 -2.94 5.85
N CYS A 119 -5.67 -2.32 6.25
CA CYS A 119 -4.31 -2.73 5.88
C CYS A 119 -4.03 -4.19 6.26
N GLN A 120 -4.37 -4.60 7.50
CA GLN A 120 -4.18 -5.99 7.92
C GLN A 120 -5.10 -6.99 7.20
N ALA A 121 -6.37 -6.63 6.98
CA ALA A 121 -7.30 -7.50 6.28
C ALA A 121 -6.90 -7.67 4.81
N TRP A 122 -6.48 -6.58 4.15
CA TRP A 122 -5.98 -6.61 2.78
C TRP A 122 -4.74 -7.47 2.67
N TRP A 123 -3.76 -7.28 3.57
CA TRP A 123 -2.55 -8.08 3.57
C TRP A 123 -2.83 -9.58 3.71
N ARG A 124 -3.71 -9.95 4.65
CA ARG A 124 -4.13 -11.34 4.83
C ARG A 124 -4.82 -11.91 3.59
N ALA A 125 -5.75 -11.17 3.01
CA ALA A 125 -6.48 -11.61 1.81
C ALA A 125 -5.53 -11.81 0.62
N THR A 126 -4.56 -10.91 0.47
CA THR A 126 -3.48 -11.02 -0.52
C THR A 126 -2.65 -12.28 -0.34
N LEU A 127 -2.23 -12.60 0.89
CA LEU A 127 -1.42 -13.80 1.15
C LEU A 127 -2.19 -15.13 1.02
N GLU A 128 -3.52 -15.11 1.13
CA GLU A 128 -4.36 -16.30 1.00
C GLU A 128 -4.73 -16.67 -0.45
N GLN A 129 -4.55 -15.75 -1.40
CA GLN A 129 -4.97 -15.93 -2.79
C GLN A 129 -3.85 -15.57 -3.76
N HIS A 130 -3.56 -16.44 -4.72
CA HIS A 130 -2.60 -16.17 -5.78
C HIS A 130 -3.12 -16.71 -7.13
N PRO A 131 -3.06 -15.92 -8.22
CA PRO A 131 -2.64 -14.52 -8.27
C PRO A 131 -3.63 -13.57 -7.58
N ARG A 132 -3.18 -12.35 -7.26
CA ARG A 132 -3.98 -11.28 -6.64
C ARG A 132 -3.76 -9.97 -7.41
N GLN A 133 -4.80 -9.15 -7.50
CA GLN A 133 -4.71 -7.75 -7.93
C GLN A 133 -5.28 -6.85 -6.81
N PRO A 134 -4.59 -5.79 -6.38
CA PRO A 134 -3.17 -5.51 -6.67
C PRO A 134 -2.25 -6.67 -6.25
N THR A 135 -1.07 -6.75 -6.87
CA THR A 135 -0.10 -7.80 -6.56
C THR A 135 0.38 -7.72 -5.11
N ALA A 136 0.95 -8.81 -4.59
CA ALA A 136 1.53 -8.80 -3.24
C ALA A 136 2.65 -7.75 -3.08
N MET A 137 3.40 -7.47 -4.16
CA MET A 137 4.41 -6.42 -4.18
C MET A 137 3.78 -5.04 -4.03
N GLN A 138 2.79 -4.70 -4.86
CA GLN A 138 2.10 -3.41 -4.79
C GLN A 138 1.43 -3.18 -3.43
N ALA A 139 0.79 -4.23 -2.89
CA ALA A 139 0.22 -4.18 -1.56
C ALA A 139 1.30 -3.92 -0.50
N LEU A 140 2.43 -4.63 -0.56
CA LEU A 140 3.54 -4.44 0.37
C LEU A 140 4.16 -3.05 0.26
N GLU A 141 4.33 -2.50 -0.94
CA GLU A 141 4.85 -1.14 -1.16
C GLU A 141 3.96 -0.09 -0.49
N PHE A 142 2.63 -0.18 -0.65
CA PHE A 142 1.69 0.67 0.09
C PHE A 142 1.85 0.51 1.60
N LEU A 143 1.81 -0.74 2.09
CA LEU A 143 1.80 -1.04 3.52
C LEU A 143 3.06 -0.53 4.22
N VAL A 144 4.22 -0.71 3.56
CA VAL A 144 5.48 -0.13 3.97
C VAL A 144 5.34 1.38 3.97
N ALA A 145 5.10 2.02 2.82
CA ALA A 145 5.04 3.48 2.68
C ALA A 145 4.16 4.13 3.76
N TYR A 146 2.96 3.58 3.94
CA TYR A 146 1.97 3.93 4.98
C TYR A 146 2.52 3.83 6.41
N SER A 147 2.98 2.64 6.79
CA SER A 147 3.26 2.33 8.20
C SER A 147 4.60 2.87 8.69
N GLY A 148 5.55 3.14 7.79
CA GLY A 148 6.91 3.45 8.19
C GLY A 148 7.82 2.23 8.37
N ASP A 149 7.25 1.02 8.35
CA ASP A 149 7.93 -0.20 8.78
C ASP A 149 7.56 -1.40 7.89
N VAL A 150 8.55 -2.22 7.57
CA VAL A 150 8.38 -3.44 6.77
C VAL A 150 8.11 -4.66 7.65
N GLN A 151 8.59 -4.67 8.90
CA GLN A 151 8.62 -5.88 9.72
C GLN A 151 7.26 -6.52 9.97
N PRO A 152 6.21 -5.77 10.37
CA PRO A 152 4.92 -6.38 10.67
C PRO A 152 4.31 -7.13 9.47
N TRP A 153 4.64 -6.68 8.25
CA TRP A 153 4.12 -7.25 7.01
C TRP A 153 4.91 -8.50 6.61
N LEU A 154 6.23 -8.49 6.78
CA LEU A 154 7.07 -9.69 6.59
C LEU A 154 6.78 -10.77 7.63
N ASP A 155 6.55 -10.41 8.88
CA ASP A 155 6.11 -11.34 9.93
C ASP A 155 4.77 -12.00 9.57
N GLY A 156 3.84 -11.20 9.05
CA GLY A 156 2.56 -11.69 8.51
C GLY A 156 2.76 -12.67 7.36
N TRP A 157 3.74 -12.42 6.48
CA TRP A 157 4.10 -13.33 5.39
C TRP A 157 4.62 -14.66 5.91
N THR A 158 5.58 -14.62 6.84
CA THR A 158 6.17 -15.79 7.50
C THR A 158 5.12 -16.63 8.21
N ALA A 159 4.23 -15.99 8.95
CA ALA A 159 3.14 -16.68 9.67
C ALA A 159 2.12 -17.31 8.71
N ALA A 160 1.95 -16.75 7.51
CA ALA A 160 1.01 -17.20 6.51
C ALA A 160 1.55 -18.28 5.57
N ALA A 161 2.57 -19.07 5.97
CA ALA A 161 3.27 -20.11 5.20
C ALA A 161 2.36 -21.16 4.50
N ARG A 162 1.61 -20.69 3.51
CA ARG A 162 0.61 -21.37 2.70
C ARG A 162 1.03 -21.29 1.24
N PRO A 163 0.51 -22.17 0.37
CA PRO A 163 0.92 -22.23 -1.03
C PRO A 163 0.81 -20.91 -1.81
N ALA A 164 -0.18 -20.06 -1.49
CA ALA A 164 -0.35 -18.77 -2.15
C ALA A 164 0.76 -17.78 -1.75
N ALA A 165 1.03 -17.61 -0.45
CA ALA A 165 2.12 -16.78 0.07
C ALA A 165 3.49 -17.19 -0.48
N SER A 166 3.73 -18.50 -0.66
CA SER A 166 4.97 -19.01 -1.28
C SER A 166 5.12 -18.61 -2.76
N LYS A 167 4.02 -18.60 -3.53
CA LYS A 167 4.05 -18.19 -4.93
C LYS A 167 4.28 -16.69 -5.08
N HIS A 168 3.62 -15.88 -4.26
CA HIS A 168 3.88 -14.43 -4.20
C HIS A 168 5.33 -14.11 -3.86
N LEU A 169 5.97 -14.92 -3.01
CA LEU A 169 7.37 -14.73 -2.64
C LEU A 169 8.29 -15.10 -3.81
N ALA A 170 7.96 -16.14 -4.58
CA ALA A 170 8.68 -16.46 -5.81
C ALA A 170 8.57 -15.30 -6.83
N ASP A 171 7.37 -14.74 -7.02
CA ASP A 171 7.17 -13.56 -7.87
C ASP A 171 7.98 -12.36 -7.37
N LEU A 172 8.03 -12.15 -6.05
CA LEU A 172 8.82 -11.09 -5.43
C LEU A 172 10.31 -11.27 -5.71
N CYS A 173 10.86 -12.47 -5.56
CA CYS A 173 12.27 -12.74 -5.88
C CYS A 173 12.58 -12.51 -7.37
N ASP A 174 11.67 -12.87 -8.26
CA ASP A 174 11.80 -12.63 -9.70
C ASP A 174 11.72 -11.13 -10.04
N HIS A 175 10.93 -10.35 -9.30
CA HIS A 175 10.79 -8.90 -9.46
C HIS A 175 11.85 -8.08 -8.73
N ALA A 176 12.39 -8.58 -7.62
CA ALA A 176 13.35 -7.88 -6.76
C ALA A 176 14.60 -7.41 -7.52
N VAL A 177 14.98 -8.11 -8.59
CA VAL A 177 16.07 -7.70 -9.50
C VAL A 177 15.89 -6.27 -10.03
N ASN A 178 14.65 -5.79 -10.14
CA ASN A 178 14.35 -4.42 -10.60
C ASN A 178 14.42 -3.36 -9.48
N TYR A 179 14.46 -3.78 -8.21
CA TYR A 179 14.40 -2.92 -7.01
C TYR A 179 15.70 -2.94 -6.20
N ILE A 180 16.76 -3.51 -6.77
CA ILE A 180 18.08 -3.53 -6.17
C ILE A 180 18.73 -2.15 -6.36
N ASP A 181 19.08 -1.51 -5.23
CA ASP A 181 19.88 -0.28 -5.23
C ASP A 181 21.35 -0.55 -5.60
N GLY A 182 22.16 0.51 -5.72
CA GLY A 182 23.60 0.40 -6.02
C GLY A 182 24.42 -0.39 -4.97
N ASN A 183 23.83 -0.73 -3.83
CA ASN A 183 24.43 -1.49 -2.74
C ASN A 183 23.86 -2.91 -2.60
N ASN A 184 23.13 -3.41 -3.60
CA ASN A 184 22.52 -4.74 -3.61
C ASN A 184 21.39 -4.92 -2.56
N ARG A 185 20.67 -3.84 -2.23
CA ARG A 185 19.58 -3.83 -1.26
C ARG A 185 18.23 -3.75 -1.97
N ILE A 186 17.25 -4.49 -1.52
CA ILE A 186 15.86 -4.35 -1.98
C ILE A 186 15.25 -3.18 -1.23
N CYS A 187 14.79 -2.17 -1.97
CA CYS A 187 14.23 -0.95 -1.43
C CYS A 187 12.76 -0.80 -1.83
N LEU A 188 11.87 -0.63 -0.85
CA LEU A 188 10.42 -0.45 -1.08
C LEU A 188 9.98 0.97 -0.73
N GLY A 189 9.07 1.54 -1.51
CA GLY A 189 8.49 2.88 -1.30
C GLY A 189 8.52 3.74 -2.57
N PHE A 190 7.95 4.94 -2.50
CA PHE A 190 7.89 5.86 -3.63
C PHE A 190 8.99 6.94 -3.56
N ASN A 191 8.91 7.93 -2.65
CA ASN A 191 10.00 8.90 -2.47
C ASN A 191 10.97 8.54 -1.34
N GLN A 192 10.50 7.80 -0.32
CA GLN A 192 11.32 7.32 0.80
C GLN A 192 11.50 5.81 0.69
N LEU A 193 12.59 5.41 0.03
CA LEU A 193 12.98 4.01 -0.12
C LEU A 193 13.38 3.41 1.23
N ARG A 194 12.79 2.27 1.59
CA ARG A 194 13.11 1.53 2.82
C ARG A 194 13.77 0.21 2.48
N ASP A 195 14.95 0.01 3.07
CA ASP A 195 15.77 -1.18 2.91
C ASP A 195 15.15 -2.38 3.65
N VAL A 196 14.67 -3.37 2.89
CA VAL A 196 14.13 -4.62 3.45
C VAL A 196 15.21 -5.67 3.71
N THR A 197 16.47 -5.38 3.40
CA THR A 197 17.65 -6.20 3.72
C THR A 197 18.36 -5.73 5.00
N ALA A 198 17.80 -4.73 5.70
CA ALA A 198 18.34 -4.28 6.98
C ALA A 198 18.32 -5.41 8.03
N PRO A 199 19.26 -5.40 9.02
CA PRO A 199 19.30 -6.42 10.07
C PRO A 199 17.94 -6.55 10.78
N GLY A 200 17.43 -7.78 10.89
CA GLY A 200 16.07 -8.11 11.35
C GLY A 200 15.06 -8.32 10.23
N ALA A 201 15.11 -7.54 9.13
CA ALA A 201 14.26 -7.79 7.95
C ALA A 201 14.88 -8.86 7.06
N SER A 202 16.23 -8.82 6.97
CA SER A 202 17.03 -9.85 6.33
C SER A 202 16.81 -11.22 6.97
N ASP A 203 16.73 -11.31 8.29
CA ASP A 203 16.52 -12.60 8.98
C ASP A 203 15.16 -13.21 8.60
N THR A 204 14.12 -12.37 8.51
CA THR A 204 12.79 -12.80 8.07
C THR A 204 12.77 -13.18 6.60
N LEU A 205 13.47 -12.43 5.73
CA LEU A 205 13.62 -12.77 4.31
C LEU A 205 14.43 -14.06 4.10
N GLU A 206 15.51 -14.27 4.86
CA GLU A 206 16.30 -15.50 4.83
C GLU A 206 15.48 -16.70 5.31
N LEU A 207 14.66 -16.51 6.35
CA LEU A 207 13.72 -17.54 6.82
C LEU A 207 12.65 -17.85 5.77
N LEU A 208 12.12 -16.82 5.11
CA LEU A 208 11.16 -16.93 4.01
C LEU A 208 11.77 -17.69 2.82
N VAL A 209 13.01 -17.38 2.43
CA VAL A 209 13.72 -18.10 1.36
C VAL A 209 14.07 -19.54 1.78
N GLY A 210 14.52 -19.75 3.02
CA GLY A 210 14.91 -21.05 3.57
C GLY A 210 13.73 -22.03 3.69
N THR A 211 12.57 -21.55 4.17
CA THR A 211 11.34 -22.35 4.27
C THR A 211 10.81 -22.80 2.90
N LEU A 212 11.02 -22.01 1.85
CA LEU A 212 10.73 -22.41 0.47
C LEU A 212 11.68 -23.48 -0.07
N THR A 213 12.97 -23.41 0.28
CA THR A 213 13.96 -24.39 -0.18
C THR A 213 13.78 -25.76 0.48
N ASP A 214 13.36 -25.79 1.75
CA ASP A 214 13.08 -27.04 2.46
C ASP A 214 11.74 -27.68 2.01
N GLY A 215 10.77 -26.86 1.60
CA GLY A 215 9.50 -27.31 1.01
C GLY A 215 9.59 -27.77 -0.44
N ASN A 216 10.69 -27.48 -1.14
CA ASN A 216 10.87 -27.79 -2.56
C ASN A 216 12.14 -28.62 -2.82
N SER A 217 12.36 -29.66 -2.00
CA SER A 217 13.40 -30.69 -2.22
C SER A 217 13.13 -31.58 -3.45
N THR A 218 12.82 -30.97 -4.60
CA THR A 218 13.05 -31.53 -5.94
C THR A 218 13.10 -30.39 -6.98
N THR A 219 14.14 -29.57 -7.04
CA THR A 219 14.64 -29.05 -8.34
C THR A 219 16.07 -28.53 -8.21
N LYS A 220 17.00 -29.29 -8.80
CA LYS A 220 18.39 -28.90 -9.00
C LYS A 220 18.48 -27.81 -10.09
N GLY A 221 19.20 -26.73 -9.76
CA GLY A 221 20.11 -26.05 -10.68
C GLY A 221 19.49 -25.10 -11.70
N ARG A 222 19.54 -23.79 -11.41
CA ARG A 222 19.74 -22.75 -12.42
C ARG A 222 20.67 -21.67 -11.87
N GLN A 223 21.77 -21.45 -12.58
CA GLN A 223 22.67 -20.31 -12.40
C GLN A 223 21.92 -19.01 -12.70
N ALA A 224 22.13 -18.01 -11.85
CA ALA A 224 21.64 -16.65 -12.05
C ALA A 224 22.24 -16.03 -13.33
N PRO A 225 21.45 -15.36 -14.20
CA PRO A 225 21.97 -14.58 -15.31
C PRO A 225 22.57 -13.26 -14.81
N GLY A 226 23.70 -12.87 -15.37
CA GLY A 226 24.57 -11.78 -14.91
C GLY A 226 23.90 -10.42 -14.79
N LEU A 227 24.21 -9.76 -13.66
CA LEU A 227 23.95 -8.36 -13.35
C LEU A 227 24.27 -7.44 -14.53
N ARG A 228 23.32 -6.60 -14.95
CA ARG A 228 23.60 -5.35 -15.67
C ARG A 228 23.23 -4.19 -14.75
N LEU A 229 24.24 -3.59 -14.14
CA LEU A 229 24.13 -2.31 -13.43
C LEU A 229 23.66 -1.24 -14.43
N ARG A 230 22.55 -0.55 -14.14
CA ARG A 230 22.21 0.71 -14.83
C ARG A 230 23.01 1.85 -14.20
N PRO A 231 23.44 2.85 -15.00
CA PRO A 231 24.19 3.98 -14.49
C PRO A 231 23.26 5.00 -13.80
N ASP A 232 23.79 5.61 -12.75
CA ASP A 232 23.18 6.63 -11.90
C ASP A 232 22.67 7.84 -12.70
N ARG A 233 21.55 8.42 -12.24
CA ARG A 233 21.09 9.76 -12.61
C ARG A 233 21.12 10.69 -11.41
#